data_AF-A0A6L8QC01-F1
#
_entry.id   AF-A0A6L8QC01-F1
#
_cell.length_a   1.000
_cell.length_b   1.000
_cell.length_c   1.000
_cell.angle_alpha   90.00
_cell.angle_beta   90.00
_cell.angle_gamma   90.00
#
_symmetry.space_group_name_H-M   'P 1'
#
loop_
_entity.id
_entity.type
_entity.pdbx_description
1 polymer ?
#
loop_
_entity_poly.entity_id
_entity_poly.type
_entity_poly.pdbx_seq_one_letter_code
_entity_poly.pdbx_strand_id
1 'polypeptide(L)'
;MRPLEFINKVFAIIFILNLGANFFLANTTQAFNASISAKTYGEPYPHILKKQIFTLNTRNIKVLNSQGRHLWMGTELGAIQYDTHTLEDYEVYDNQNHLLSNGIFSIAFDSNNLPWIGTY
;
A
#
# COMPACT_ATOMS: atom_id res chain seq x y z
N MET A 1 29.33 -57.95 20.65
CA MET A 1 27.85 -57.87 20.58
C MET A 1 27.42 -56.40 20.70
N ARG A 2 27.39 -55.66 19.58
CA ARG A 2 26.78 -54.32 19.44
C ARG A 2 26.01 -54.07 18.10
N PRO A 3 25.63 -55.08 17.27
CA PRO A 3 24.94 -54.79 16.00
C PRO A 3 23.45 -54.48 16.18
N LEU A 4 22.77 -55.08 17.16
CA LEU A 4 21.32 -54.93 17.33
C LEU A 4 20.93 -53.53 17.82
N GLU A 5 21.72 -52.92 18.71
CA GLU A 5 21.48 -51.54 19.17
C GLU A 5 21.71 -50.49 18.06
N PHE A 6 22.68 -50.73 17.18
CA PHE A 6 22.95 -49.84 16.05
C PHE A 6 21.81 -49.90 15.03
N ILE A 7 21.35 -51.10 14.70
CA ILE A 7 20.21 -51.33 13.79
C ILE A 7 18.94 -50.67 14.36
N ASN A 8 18.65 -50.84 15.65
CA ASN A 8 17.49 -50.22 16.30
C ASN A 8 17.57 -48.68 16.31
N LYS A 9 18.75 -48.09 16.47
CA LYS A 9 18.95 -46.63 16.37
C LYS A 9 18.70 -46.10 14.95
N VAL A 10 19.17 -46.82 13.93
CA VAL A 10 18.94 -46.43 12.53
C VAL A 10 17.46 -46.52 12.17
N PHE A 11 16.77 -47.57 12.60
CA PHE A 11 15.31 -47.68 12.41
C PHE A 11 14.53 -46.58 13.15
N ALA A 12 14.95 -46.22 14.37
CA ALA A 12 14.33 -45.11 15.10
C ALA A 12 14.49 -43.77 14.37
N ILE A 13 15.66 -43.50 13.79
CA ILE A 13 15.91 -42.27 13.02
C ILE A 13 15.07 -42.23 11.74
N ILE A 14 14.99 -43.35 11.00
CA ILE A 14 14.16 -43.44 9.79
C ILE A 14 12.68 -43.27 10.13
N PHE A 15 12.23 -43.80 11.27
CA PHE A 15 10.85 -43.65 11.74
C PHE A 15 10.53 -42.20 12.12
N ILE A 16 11.45 -41.50 12.82
CA ILE A 16 11.30 -40.08 13.16
C ILE A 16 11.27 -39.20 11.90
N LEU A 17 12.10 -39.50 10.90
CA LEU A 17 12.11 -38.76 9.62
C LEU A 17 10.80 -38.97 8.83
N ASN A 18 10.27 -40.20 8.80
CA ASN A 18 8.99 -40.49 8.14
C ASN A 18 7.79 -39.89 8.90
N LEU A 19 7.82 -39.88 10.24
CA LEU A 19 6.84 -39.16 11.05
C LEU A 19 6.90 -37.66 10.76
N GLY A 20 8.08 -37.05 10.77
CA GLY A 20 8.26 -35.62 10.50
C GLY A 20 7.82 -35.21 9.10
N ALA A 21 8.07 -36.03 8.07
CA ALA A 21 7.67 -35.74 6.69
C ALA A 21 6.14 -35.69 6.50
N ASN A 22 5.37 -36.46 7.29
CA ASN A 22 3.91 -36.41 7.26
C ASN A 22 3.32 -35.20 8.00
N PHE A 23 4.11 -34.48 8.79
CA PHE A 23 3.68 -33.24 9.47
C PHE A 23 3.86 -31.98 8.63
N PHE A 24 4.56 -32.04 7.49
CA PHE A 24 4.81 -30.89 6.61
C PHE A 24 3.87 -30.78 5.41
N LEU A 25 2.75 -31.49 5.38
CA LEU A 25 1.62 -31.08 4.57
C LEU A 25 0.88 -29.93 5.26
N ALA A 26 1.58 -28.82 5.47
CA ALA A 26 0.91 -27.54 5.65
C ALA A 26 0.18 -27.29 4.32
N ASN A 27 -1.15 -27.46 4.33
CA ASN A 27 -2.03 -27.13 3.22
C ASN A 27 -1.89 -25.64 2.93
N THR A 28 -0.89 -25.27 2.12
CA THR A 28 -0.67 -23.90 1.61
C THR A 28 -1.87 -23.39 0.82
N THR A 29 -2.79 -24.29 0.44
CA THR A 29 -4.08 -23.99 -0.18
C THR A 29 -5.10 -23.39 0.80
N GLN A 30 -5.03 -23.68 2.11
CA GLN A 30 -5.96 -23.08 3.09
C GLN A 30 -5.75 -21.58 3.27
N ALA A 31 -4.51 -21.09 3.13
CA ALA A 31 -4.21 -19.66 3.21
C ALA A 31 -4.85 -18.85 2.07
N PHE A 32 -5.06 -19.47 0.90
CA PHE A 32 -5.74 -18.85 -0.24
C PHE A 32 -7.24 -19.16 -0.33
N ASN A 33 -7.72 -20.19 0.39
CA ASN A 33 -9.14 -20.52 0.50
C ASN A 33 -9.85 -19.76 1.62
N ALA A 34 -9.13 -19.04 2.47
CA ALA A 34 -9.74 -17.97 3.25
C ALA A 34 -10.18 -16.90 2.25
N SER A 35 -11.46 -16.91 1.92
CA SER A 35 -12.08 -15.81 1.18
C SER A 35 -11.67 -14.52 1.88
N ILE A 36 -10.93 -13.65 1.18
CA ILE A 36 -10.49 -12.33 1.66
C ILE A 36 -11.72 -11.40 1.91
N SER A 37 -12.93 -11.94 1.84
CA SER A 37 -14.17 -11.38 2.38
C SER A 37 -14.21 -11.43 3.92
N ALA A 38 -13.07 -11.27 4.59
CA ALA A 38 -13.02 -10.94 6.00
C ALA A 38 -13.39 -9.46 6.13
N LYS A 39 -14.68 -9.19 6.05
CA LYS A 39 -15.39 -8.03 6.60
C LYS A 39 -14.55 -6.75 6.66
N THR A 40 -14.50 -6.01 5.55
CA THR A 40 -14.25 -4.57 5.62
C THR A 40 -15.45 -3.94 6.33
N TYR A 41 -15.34 -3.81 7.66
CA TYR A 41 -16.27 -3.01 8.43
C TYR A 41 -15.82 -1.55 8.37
N GLY A 42 -16.66 -0.74 7.76
CA GLY A 42 -16.50 0.70 7.68
C GLY A 42 -17.66 1.24 6.86
N GLU A 43 -18.17 2.40 7.25
CA GLU A 43 -19.00 3.17 6.33
C GLU A 43 -18.18 3.39 5.04
N PRO A 44 -18.80 3.33 3.85
CA PRO A 44 -18.11 3.66 2.61
C PRO A 44 -17.45 5.02 2.77
N TYR A 45 -16.12 5.07 2.85
CA TYR A 45 -15.41 6.34 2.90
C TYR A 45 -15.71 7.05 1.58
N PRO A 46 -16.36 8.24 1.61
CA PRO A 46 -16.92 8.86 0.42
C PRO A 46 -15.87 9.36 -0.59
N HIS A 47 -14.57 9.18 -0.28
CA HIS A 47 -13.45 9.64 -1.11
C HIS A 47 -12.93 8.59 -2.09
N ILE A 48 -13.63 7.46 -2.31
CA ILE A 48 -13.49 6.81 -3.61
C ILE A 48 -14.05 7.82 -4.59
N LEU A 49 -13.16 8.65 -5.15
CA LEU A 49 -13.47 9.64 -6.16
C LEU A 49 -14.30 8.89 -7.20
N LYS A 50 -15.62 9.14 -7.21
CA LYS A 50 -16.44 8.76 -8.36
C LYS A 50 -15.69 9.35 -9.54
N LYS A 51 -15.57 8.58 -10.62
CA LYS A 51 -14.94 8.98 -11.88
C LYS A 51 -15.66 10.22 -12.45
N GLN A 52 -15.55 11.37 -11.81
CA GLN A 52 -15.52 12.63 -12.48
C GLN A 52 -14.22 12.59 -13.25
N ILE A 53 -14.36 12.89 -14.53
CA ILE A 53 -13.22 13.05 -15.41
C ILE A 53 -12.45 14.23 -14.81
N PHE A 54 -11.45 13.95 -13.97
CA PHE A 54 -10.39 14.92 -13.75
C PHE A 54 -9.83 15.16 -15.14
N THR A 55 -10.20 16.30 -15.73
CA THR A 55 -9.72 16.73 -17.04
C THR A 55 -8.24 17.06 -17.00
N LEU A 56 -7.71 17.24 -15.78
CA LEU A 56 -6.31 17.14 -15.46
C LEU A 56 -5.90 15.70 -15.76
N ASN A 57 -4.98 15.46 -16.69
CA ASN A 57 -4.45 14.13 -17.02
C ASN A 57 -3.66 13.51 -15.84
N THR A 58 -4.31 13.30 -14.69
CA THR A 58 -3.78 12.84 -13.41
C THR A 58 -3.67 11.32 -13.35
N ARG A 59 -3.54 10.68 -14.51
CA ARG A 59 -3.38 9.23 -14.62
C ARG A 59 -2.12 8.73 -13.91
N ASN A 60 -1.22 9.63 -13.53
CA ASN A 60 -0.01 9.33 -12.79
C ASN A 60 0.19 10.32 -11.62
N ILE A 61 -0.01 9.83 -10.39
CA ILE A 61 0.34 10.55 -9.16
C ILE A 61 1.74 10.09 -8.74
N LYS A 62 2.67 11.04 -8.68
CA LYS A 62 4.08 10.81 -8.31
C LYS A 62 4.33 10.99 -6.81
N VAL A 63 3.56 11.90 -6.19
CA VAL A 63 3.71 12.25 -4.78
C VAL A 63 2.33 12.26 -4.15
N LEU A 64 2.21 11.65 -2.98
CA LEU A 64 1.02 11.72 -2.15
C LEU A 64 1.45 12.11 -0.74
N ASN A 65 0.87 13.18 -0.21
CA ASN A 65 1.11 13.62 1.16
C ASN A 65 -0.18 14.20 1.75
N SER A 66 -0.37 14.14 3.06
CA SER A 66 -1.59 14.62 3.73
C SER A 66 -1.23 15.57 4.86
N GLN A 67 -1.98 16.66 4.96
CA GLN A 67 -1.85 17.63 6.06
C GLN A 67 -3.24 18.06 6.54
N GLY A 68 -3.62 17.62 7.73
CA GLY A 68 -4.96 17.84 8.27
C GLY A 68 -6.05 17.27 7.36
N ARG A 69 -7.01 18.10 6.96
CA ARG A 69 -8.09 17.72 6.02
C ARG A 69 -7.65 17.69 4.56
N HIS A 70 -6.45 18.17 4.22
CA HIS A 70 -6.03 18.29 2.82
C HIS A 70 -5.14 17.12 2.41
N LEU A 71 -5.49 16.49 1.29
CA LEU A 71 -4.66 15.54 0.57
C LEU A 71 -3.98 16.25 -0.59
N TRP A 72 -2.66 16.18 -0.63
CA TRP A 72 -1.83 16.76 -1.66
C TRP A 72 -1.31 15.68 -2.60
N MET A 73 -1.52 15.89 -3.90
CA MET A 73 -1.17 14.97 -4.97
C MET A 73 -0.27 15.68 -5.98
N GLY A 74 0.98 15.26 -6.08
CA GLY A 74 1.92 15.74 -7.09
C GLY A 74 1.82 14.95 -8.39
N THR A 75 1.76 15.64 -9.53
CA THR A 75 1.60 15.04 -10.87
C THR A 75 2.62 15.59 -11.86
N GLU A 76 2.51 15.23 -13.15
CA GLU A 76 3.30 15.87 -14.22
C GLU A 76 2.77 17.24 -14.65
N LEU A 77 1.54 17.57 -14.25
CA LEU A 77 0.81 18.77 -14.65
C LEU A 77 0.46 19.65 -13.45
N GLY A 78 1.29 19.61 -12.41
CA GLY A 78 1.10 20.39 -11.19
C GLY A 78 0.71 19.57 -9.97
N ALA A 79 0.37 20.27 -8.90
CA ALA A 79 -0.10 19.73 -7.64
C ALA A 79 -1.61 19.93 -7.48
N ILE A 80 -2.28 18.94 -6.89
CA ILE A 80 -3.70 19.01 -6.55
C ILE A 80 -3.81 18.97 -5.04
N GLN A 81 -4.46 19.96 -4.45
CA GLN A 81 -4.88 19.96 -3.06
C GLN A 81 -6.35 19.58 -3.03
N TYR A 82 -6.69 18.44 -2.44
CA TYR A 82 -8.06 17.94 -2.31
C TYR A 82 -8.51 18.03 -0.85
N ASP A 83 -9.67 18.63 -0.60
CA ASP A 83 -10.28 18.62 0.73
C ASP A 83 -11.03 17.30 0.96
N THR A 84 -10.58 16.56 1.96
CA THR A 84 -11.16 15.26 2.34
C THR A 84 -12.40 15.40 3.23
N HIS A 85 -12.84 16.59 3.59
CA HIS A 85 -14.04 16.79 4.40
C HIS A 85 -15.23 17.29 3.58
N THR A 86 -14.98 17.86 2.41
CA THR A 86 -15.99 18.35 1.48
C THR A 86 -16.04 17.46 0.24
N LEU A 87 -17.21 17.42 -0.41
CA LEU A 87 -17.37 16.65 -1.63
C LEU A 87 -16.84 17.47 -2.81
N GLU A 88 -15.92 16.87 -3.57
CA GLU A 88 -15.43 17.38 -4.85
C GLU A 88 -14.72 18.75 -4.81
N ASP A 89 -14.23 19.16 -3.65
CA ASP A 89 -13.50 20.42 -3.48
C ASP A 89 -11.99 20.20 -3.65
N TYR A 90 -11.41 20.86 -4.64
CA TYR A 90 -9.98 20.79 -4.91
C TYR A 90 -9.44 22.06 -5.57
N GLU A 91 -8.16 22.32 -5.32
CA GLU A 91 -7.38 23.36 -5.98
C GLU A 91 -6.23 22.75 -6.78
N VAL A 92 -5.88 23.42 -7.88
CA VAL A 92 -4.79 23.01 -8.78
C VAL A 92 -3.74 24.11 -8.79
N TYR A 93 -2.49 23.70 -8.61
CA TYR A 93 -1.31 24.56 -8.65
C TYR A 93 -0.42 24.09 -9.78
N ASP A 94 -0.05 24.98 -10.69
CA ASP A 94 0.76 24.70 -11.87
C ASP A 94 1.75 25.85 -12.13
N ASN A 95 2.52 25.75 -13.22
CA ASN A 95 3.51 26.77 -13.56
C ASN A 95 2.92 28.09 -14.08
N GLN A 96 1.61 28.15 -14.30
CA GLN A 96 0.89 29.39 -14.59
C GLN A 96 0.41 30.03 -13.28
N ASN A 97 0.15 29.21 -12.27
CA ASN A 97 -0.41 29.59 -10.99
C ASN A 97 0.42 28.99 -9.83
N HIS A 98 1.44 29.75 -9.42
CA HIS A 98 2.20 29.62 -8.17
C HIS A 98 3.36 28.60 -8.14
N LEU A 99 3.52 27.71 -9.11
CA LEU A 99 4.66 26.78 -9.15
C LEU A 99 5.77 27.23 -10.11
N LEU A 100 6.99 26.79 -9.83
CA LEU A 100 8.14 27.05 -10.71
C LEU A 100 8.13 26.17 -11.97
N SER A 101 7.55 24.97 -11.87
CA SER A 101 7.45 23.97 -12.95
C SER A 101 6.33 22.97 -12.62
N ASN A 102 5.82 22.28 -13.65
CA ASN A 102 4.64 21.42 -13.52
C ASN A 102 4.94 20.05 -12.91
N GLY A 103 6.15 19.51 -13.11
CA GLY A 103 6.45 18.17 -12.63
C GLY A 103 6.77 18.19 -11.14
N ILE A 104 5.92 17.57 -10.34
CA ILE A 104 6.04 17.54 -8.88
C ILE A 104 6.69 16.23 -8.45
N PHE A 105 7.78 16.35 -7.69
CA PHE A 105 8.60 15.21 -7.22
C PHE A 105 8.70 15.11 -5.70
N SER A 106 8.40 16.19 -4.98
CA SER A 106 8.28 16.15 -3.52
C SER A 106 7.27 17.18 -3.01
N ILE A 107 6.62 16.83 -1.91
CA ILE A 107 5.74 17.71 -1.13
C ILE A 107 6.06 17.44 0.34
N ALA A 108 6.48 18.47 1.06
CA ALA A 108 6.73 18.43 2.50
C ALA A 108 6.02 19.60 3.18
N PHE A 109 5.79 19.50 4.49
CA PHE A 109 5.18 20.58 5.27
C PHE A 109 6.17 21.07 6.32
N ASP A 110 6.21 22.38 6.52
CA ASP A 110 6.94 22.96 7.65
C ASP A 110 6.12 22.96 8.95
N SER A 111 6.73 23.49 10.02
CA SER A 111 6.10 23.61 11.34
C SER A 111 4.84 24.49 11.37
N ASN A 112 4.63 25.34 10.36
CA ASN A 112 3.43 26.17 10.23
C ASN A 112 2.39 25.51 9.32
N ASN A 113 2.61 24.25 8.92
CA ASN A 113 1.78 23.49 8.00
C ASN A 113 1.72 24.10 6.58
N LEU A 114 2.73 24.88 6.18
CA LEU A 114 2.84 25.38 4.82
C LEU A 114 3.55 24.36 3.92
N PRO A 115 3.08 24.17 2.67
CA PRO A 115 3.66 23.21 1.76
C PRO A 115 4.96 23.73 1.12
N TRP A 116 5.99 22.90 1.12
CA TRP A 116 7.21 23.04 0.34
C TRP A 116 7.13 22.06 -0.84
N ILE A 117 7.16 22.61 -2.06
CA ILE A 117 6.95 21.86 -3.30
C ILE A 117 8.26 21.77 -4.08
N GLY A 118 8.75 20.54 -4.29
CA GLY A 118 9.90 20.28 -5.15
C GLY A 118 9.45 20.03 -6.59
N THR A 119 9.89 20.90 -7.48
CA THR A 119 9.66 20.82 -8.93
C THR A 119 10.93 20.43 -9.68
N TYR A 120 10.84 20.04 -10.96
CA TYR A 120 12.00 19.86 -11.85
C TYR A 120 12.33 21.10 -12.67
#